data_AF-A0A6B0HN28-F1
#
_entry.id   AF-A0A6B0HN28-F1
#
_cell.length_a   1.000
_cell.length_b   1.000
_cell.length_c   1.000
_cell.angle_alpha   90.00
_cell.angle_beta   90.00
_cell.angle_gamma   90.00
#
_symmetry.space_group_name_H-M   'P 1'
#
loop_
_entity.id
_entity.type
_entity.pdbx_description
1 polymer ?
#
loop_
_entity_poly.entity_id
_entity_poly.type
_entity_poly.pdbx_seq_one_letter_code
_entity_poly.pdbx_strand_id
1 'polypeptide(L)' 'MFNIVLVSSREYIKYAAVVITSVVHNTDKTKKFKDFFDENLPCMKNLSLQDSVNNTGGGGDL' A
#
# COMPACT_ATOMS: atom_id res chain seq x y z
N MET A 1 -6.74 -4.96 6.87
CA MET A 1 -5.81 -6.11 6.76
C MET A 1 -5.12 -5.98 5.41
N PHE A 2 -3.79 -5.92 5.38
CA PHE A 2 -3.04 -5.81 4.12
C PHE A 2 -2.58 -7.19 3.68
N ASN A 3 -2.65 -7.47 2.38
CA ASN A 3 -2.06 -8.66 1.80
C ASN A 3 -0.71 -8.27 1.19
N ILE A 4 0.38 -8.83 1.72
CA ILE A 4 1.74 -8.59 1.25
C ILE A 4 2.25 -9.89 0.65
N VAL A 5 2.53 -9.88 -0.65
CA VAL A 5 3.10 -11.03 -1.37
C VAL A 5 4.58 -10.77 -1.62
N LEU A 6 5.44 -11.68 -1.16
CA LEU A 6 6.87 -11.64 -1.40
C LEU A 6 7.25 -12.79 -2.32
N VAL A 7 7.97 -12.47 -3.39
CA VAL A 7 8.52 -13.45 -4.33
C VAL A 7 10.04 -13.44 -4.20
N SER A 8 10.64 -14.62 -4.10
CA SER A 8 12.08 -14.77 -3.97
C SER A 8 12.53 -16.08 -4.61
N SER A 9 13.75 -16.09 -5.16
CA SER A 9 14.38 -17.33 -5.60
C SER A 9 14.99 -18.08 -4.40
N ARG A 10 15.34 -19.35 -4.60
CA ARG A 10 15.76 -20.25 -3.52
C ARG A 10 16.97 -19.73 -2.72
N GLU A 11 17.89 -19.00 -3.38
CA GLU A 11 19.09 -18.43 -2.76
C GLU A 11 18.79 -17.23 -1.84
N TYR A 12 17.68 -16.52 -2.10
CA TYR A 12 17.34 -15.29 -1.41
C TYR A 12 16.17 -15.42 -0.41
N ILE A 13 15.57 -16.61 -0.29
CA ILE A 13 14.44 -16.84 0.62
C ILE A 13 14.75 -16.49 2.09
N LYS A 14 16.02 -16.65 2.51
CA LYS A 14 16.48 -16.25 3.85
C LYS A 14 16.35 -14.74 4.12
N TYR A 15 16.51 -13.91 3.08
CA TYR A 15 16.32 -12.47 3.20
C TYR A 15 14.84 -12.10 3.22
N ALA A 16 13.98 -12.87 2.55
CA ALA A 16 12.53 -12.70 2.67
C ALA A 16 12.07 -12.88 4.13
N ALA A 17 12.64 -13.83 4.86
CA ALA A 17 12.35 -14.00 6.29
C ALA A 17 12.73 -12.76 7.12
N VAL A 18 13.87 -12.12 6.84
CA VAL A 18 14.29 -10.87 7.49
C VAL A 18 13.31 -9.74 7.18
N VAL A 19 12.88 -9.61 5.92
CA VAL A 19 11.91 -8.60 5.51
C VAL A 19 10.57 -8.81 6.22
N ILE A 20 10.04 -10.04 6.24
CA ILE A 20 8.81 -10.37 6.97
C ILE A 20 8.95 -10.01 8.45
N THR A 21 10.07 -10.37 9.07
CA THR A 21 10.34 -10.09 10.49
C THR A 21 10.35 -8.59 10.76
N SER A 22 11.01 -7.81 9.90
CA SER A 22 11.07 -6.36 10.00
C SER A 22 9.68 -5.72 9.87
N VAL A 23 8.87 -6.18 8.91
CA VAL A 23 7.49 -5.71 8.73
C VAL A 23 6.69 -5.99 10.00
N VAL A 24 6.69 -7.23 10.51
CA VAL A 24 5.91 -7.59 11.70
C VAL A 24 6.36 -6.83 12.94
N HIS A 25 7.68 -6.66 13.13
CA HIS A 25 8.24 -5.97 14.29
C HIS A 25 7.90 -4.47 14.30
N ASN A 26 7.92 -3.82 13.14
CA ASN A 26 7.68 -2.38 13.02
C ASN A 26 6.21 -2.03 12.73
N THR A 27 5.33 -3.01 12.51
CA THR A 27 3.92 -2.75 12.25
C THR A 27 3.23 -2.27 13.54
N ASP A 28 2.83 -1.00 13.55
CA ASP A 28 1.97 -0.46 14.61
C ASP A 28 0.53 -0.98 14.44
N LYS A 29 0.09 -1.80 15.42
CA LYS A 29 -1.24 -2.41 15.44
C LYS A 29 -2.37 -1.42 15.72
N THR A 30 -2.04 -0.22 16.21
CA THR A 30 -3.02 0.82 16.52
C THR A 30 -3.36 1.68 15.30
N LYS A 31 -2.48 1.66 14.29
CA LYS A 31 -2.66 2.42 13.04
C LYS A 31 -3.62 1.70 12.09
N LYS A 32 -4.52 2.49 11.51
CA LYS A 32 -5.46 2.07 10.47
C LYS A 32 -5.01 2.59 9.12
N PHE A 33 -5.49 1.98 8.04
CA PHE A 33 -5.18 2.40 6.66
C PHE A 33 -5.37 3.91 6.44
N LYS A 34 -6.46 4.49 6.97
CA LYS A 34 -6.75 5.93 6.87
C LYS A 34 -5.67 6.83 7.49
N ASP A 35 -4.96 6.35 8.51
CA ASP A 35 -3.97 7.14 9.24
C ASP A 35 -2.68 7.32 8.40
N PHE A 36 -2.52 6.56 7.31
CA PHE A 36 -1.41 6.68 6.38
C PHE A 36 -1.65 7.71 5.27
N PHE A 37 -2.89 8.19 5.10
CA PHE A 37 -3.27 9.18 4.08
C PHE A 37 -3.68 10.52 4.70
N ASP A 38 -3.40 10.73 5.98
CA ASP A 38 -3.59 12.03 6.60
C ASP A 38 -2.65 13.04 5.91
N GLU A 39 -3.22 14.09 5.33
CA GLU A 39 -2.52 15.15 4.59
C GLU A 39 -1.48 15.87 5.45
N ASN A 40 -1.60 15.77 6.78
CA ASN A 40 -0.63 16.31 7.72
C ASN A 40 0.64 15.45 7.85
N LEU A 41 0.66 14.23 7.30
CA LEU A 41 1.88 13.41 7.32
C LEU A 41 2.94 13.94 6.35
N PRO A 42 4.23 13.99 6.78
CA PRO A 42 5.32 14.48 5.94
C PRO A 42 5.47 13.73 4.60
N CYS A 43 5.12 12.43 4.57
CA CYS A 43 5.24 11.58 3.39
C CYS A 43 4.15 11.81 2.34
N MET A 44 3.01 12.42 2.72
CA MET A 44 1.89 12.71 1.80
C MET A 44 2.03 14.07 1.11
N LYS A 45 2.95 14.94 1.55
CA LYS A 45 3.17 16.28 0.97
C LYS A 45 3.56 16.27 -0.52
N ASN A 46 4.00 15.14 -1.06
CA ASN A 46 4.33 14.97 -2.49
C ASN A 46 3.37 14.04 -3.23
N LEU A 47 2.35 13.51 -2.56
CA LEU A 47 1.34 12.65 -3.17
C LEU A 47 0.13 13.49 -3.59
N SER A 48 0.34 14.50 -4.44
CA SER A 48 -0.78 15.16 -5.11
C SER A 48 -1.42 14.13 -6.04
N LEU A 49 -2.62 13.68 -5.67
CA LEU A 49 -3.53 12.93 -6.53
C LEU A 49 -3.66 13.69 -7.85
N GLN A 50 -2.99 13.22 -8.90
CA GLN A 50 -3.50 13.47 -10.25
C GLN A 50 -4.73 12.57 -10.36
N ASP A 51 -5.88 13.20 -10.22
CA ASP A 51 -7.18 12.53 -10.23
C ASP A 51 -7.31 11.62 -11.46
N SER A 52 -7.50 10.34 -11.15
CA SER A 52 -8.51 9.46 -11.72
C SER A 52 -8.86 9.68 -13.20
N VAL A 53 -8.36 8.76 -14.03
CA VAL A 53 -8.92 8.35 -15.32
C VAL A 53 -10.45 8.28 -15.21
N ASN A 54 -11.16 9.17 -15.91
CA ASN A 54 -12.61 9.09 -16.10
C ASN A 54 -12.94 7.86 -16.96
N ASN A 55 -13.24 6.74 -16.30
CA ASN A 55 -13.81 5.56 -16.93
C ASN A 55 -15.32 5.55 -16.66
N THR A 56 -16.07 6.36 -17.42
CA THR A 56 -17.54 6.36 -17.36
C THR A 56 -18.08 5.60 -18.57
N GLY A 57 -18.15 4.28 -18.44
CA GLY A 57 -19.05 3.46 -19.26
C GLY A 57 -20.48 3.70 -18.78
N GLY A 58 -21.21 4.58 -19.46
CA GLY A 58 -22.65 4.80 -19.24
C GLY A 58 -23.39 4.43 -20.52
N GLY A 59 -24.09 3.30 -20.49
CA GLY A 59 -25.01 2.89 -21.54
C GLY A 59 -26.38 3.54 -21.38
N GLY A 60 -27.01 3.81 -22.52
CA GLY A 60 -28.46 3.82 -22.73
C GLY A 60 -29.20 5.11 -22.39
N ASP A 61 -29.53 5.88 -23.42
CA ASP A 61 -30.81 6.59 -23.55
C ASP A 61 -31.05 6.95 -25.04
N LEU A 62 -31.90 6.16 -25.70
CA LEU A 62 -32.81 6.50 -26.81
C LEU A 62 -33.72 5.30 -27.12
#